data_AF-A0AAD4GS97-F1
#
_entry.id   AF-A0AAD4GS97-F1
#
_cell.length_a   1.000
_cell.length_b   1.000
_cell.length_c   1.000
_cell.angle_alpha   90.00
_cell.angle_beta   90.00
_cell.angle_gamma   90.00
#
_symmetry.space_group_name_H-M   'P 1'
#
loop_
_entity.id
_entity.type
_entity.pdbx_description
1 polymer ?
#
loop_
_entity_poly.entity_id
_entity_poly.type
_entity_poly.pdbx_seq_one_letter_code
_entity_poly.pdbx_strand_id
1 'polypeptide(L)'
;MQFGVECVSATWNDQTSQWEVRFRDTQTKLEYTRRAPIFISAVGGISKPRDIKFPGLEKFTGKVFHTARWDHQFDHRGKRLAVIGNGCSAAQVVPAIAKDASFVKQFARSAQWYHERPNRSFTALEKWCFRYIPLWQRYLRLRLFLTNDGLVATYMPGPKAEQLRAKAEQNACEYIYAQAPRKYHKVLVPDFPLGCKRRIFDPNYLESLHFKNVELAPVGIESIDETGITGTDGVKTELDAIVLATGFDVQQFLVPMEVFGKQGTSLAGQWAESRGAQAYMGTYVHNFPNFAMLFGPNTFPAHNSVLFASEVQVEYIARTLIAPMIDQRISRLEVRAGVENRWVNNLQSELRGSVFESGCSNWYINQHGRNSASWPGYASTYWRESWKSQAGVFHIAAQSNWWMLNTLRRWIRTTRKESYLLMALTIAGLWWKRDHRVWSGFQQGFQSLCAGWK
;
A
#
# COMPACT_ATOMS: atom_id res chain seq x y z
N MET A 1 10.94 8.01 17.79
CA MET A 1 9.68 8.49 17.18
C MET A 1 9.19 9.66 18.00
N GLN A 2 8.79 10.75 17.36
CA GLN A 2 8.24 11.93 18.05
C GLN A 2 6.82 12.15 17.53
N PHE A 3 5.86 12.21 18.45
CA PHE A 3 4.44 12.44 18.13
C PHE A 3 4.09 13.91 18.34
N GLY A 4 2.92 14.34 17.84
CA GLY A 4 2.48 15.74 17.95
C GLY A 4 3.32 16.71 17.11
N VAL A 5 4.04 16.21 16.09
CA VAL A 5 4.90 16.99 15.21
C VAL A 5 4.56 16.71 13.76
N GLU A 6 4.36 17.77 12.99
CA GLU A 6 4.16 17.75 11.54
C GLU A 6 5.48 18.03 10.82
N CYS A 7 5.78 17.26 9.76
CA CYS A 7 6.85 17.59 8.83
C CYS A 7 6.30 18.55 7.77
N VAL A 8 6.75 19.81 7.80
CA VAL A 8 6.22 20.89 6.96
C VAL A 8 6.92 20.92 5.61
N SER A 9 8.25 20.84 5.60
CA SER A 9 9.02 20.83 4.36
C SER A 9 10.37 20.13 4.51
N ALA A 10 10.93 19.70 3.39
CA ALA A 10 12.27 19.16 3.29
C ALA A 10 12.98 19.75 2.07
N THR A 11 14.16 20.33 2.27
CA THR A 11 14.95 20.97 1.21
C THR A 11 16.34 20.35 1.14
N TRP A 12 16.74 19.93 -0.05
CA TRP A 12 18.10 19.44 -0.30
C TRP A 12 19.09 20.60 -0.38
N ASN A 13 20.21 20.47 0.33
CA ASN A 13 21.32 21.40 0.28
C ASN A 13 22.52 20.75 -0.43
N ASP A 14 22.84 21.21 -1.64
CA ASP A 14 23.93 20.68 -2.45
C ASP A 14 25.34 20.92 -1.86
N GLN A 15 25.53 22.01 -1.09
CA GLN A 15 26.83 22.33 -0.48
C GLN A 15 27.17 21.36 0.66
N THR A 16 26.18 21.00 1.48
CA THR A 16 26.37 20.11 2.63
C THR A 16 26.03 18.65 2.32
N SER A 17 25.41 18.37 1.16
CA SER A 17 24.86 17.06 0.81
C SER A 17 23.91 16.51 1.89
N GLN A 18 23.05 17.38 2.41
CA GLN A 18 22.08 17.05 3.47
C GLN A 18 20.70 17.63 3.15
N TRP A 19 19.68 16.97 3.68
CA TRP A 19 18.32 17.45 3.79
C TRP A 19 18.16 18.36 5.00
N GLU A 20 17.63 19.56 4.81
CA GLU A 20 17.13 20.43 5.85
C GLU A 20 15.62 20.23 5.97
N VAL A 21 15.17 19.63 7.07
CA VAL A 21 13.78 19.24 7.29
C VAL A 21 13.17 20.13 8.36
N ARG A 22 12.12 20.85 7.99
CA ARG A 22 11.38 21.77 8.87
C ARG A 22 10.18 21.04 9.48
N PHE A 23 10.11 21.08 10.80
CA PHE A 23 9.07 20.48 11.60
C PHE A 23 8.27 21.56 12.32
N ARG A 24 6.99 21.25 12.62
CA ARG A 24 6.10 22.09 13.41
C ARG A 24 5.47 21.27 14.52
N ASP A 25 5.56 21.76 15.75
CA ASP A 25 4.81 21.20 16.86
C ASP A 25 3.31 21.52 16.71
N THR A 26 2.46 20.50 16.75
CA THR A 26 1.02 20.64 16.48
C THR A 26 0.26 21.39 17.58
N GLN A 27 0.78 21.43 18.80
CA GLN A 27 0.16 22.09 19.95
C GLN A 27 0.66 23.54 20.08
N THR A 28 1.97 23.72 20.17
CA THR A 28 2.62 25.02 20.41
C THR A 28 2.82 25.85 19.15
N LYS A 29 2.71 25.23 17.96
CA LYS A 29 3.00 25.83 16.65
C LYS A 29 4.44 26.27 16.44
N LEU A 30 5.36 25.93 17.36
CA LEU A 30 6.79 26.20 17.21
C LEU A 30 7.37 25.41 16.03
N GLU A 31 8.18 26.09 15.22
CA GLU A 31 8.88 25.48 14.09
C GLU A 31 10.37 25.32 14.38
N TYR A 32 10.96 24.21 13.92
CA TYR A 32 12.39 23.97 14.03
C TYR A 32 12.91 23.11 12.87
N THR A 33 14.21 23.23 12.60
CA THR A 33 14.86 22.49 11.51
C THR A 33 15.78 21.40 12.05
N ARG A 34 15.85 20.27 11.34
CA ARG A 34 16.87 19.23 11.53
C ARG A 34 17.57 18.95 10.22
N ARG A 35 18.84 18.56 10.30
CA ARG A 35 19.63 18.15 9.15
C ARG A 35 19.82 16.64 9.14
N ALA A 36 19.69 16.03 7.97
CA ALA A 36 19.90 14.60 7.80
C ALA A 36 20.54 14.29 6.43
N PRO A 37 21.47 13.32 6.35
CA PRO A 37 22.04 12.92 5.06
C PRO A 37 21.04 12.17 4.16
N ILE A 38 20.01 11.57 4.76
CA ILE A 38 18.96 10.79 4.10
C ILE A 38 17.61 11.31 4.55
N PHE A 39 16.67 11.45 3.62
CA PHE A 39 15.27 11.74 3.91
C PHE A 39 14.39 10.61 3.35
N ILE A 40 13.65 9.91 4.21
CA ILE A 40 12.72 8.86 3.81
C ILE A 40 11.32 9.27 4.19
N SER A 41 10.44 9.41 3.19
CA SER A 41 9.02 9.63 3.45
C SER A 41 8.27 8.32 3.58
N ALA A 42 7.50 8.20 4.67
CA ALA A 42 6.61 7.08 4.94
C ALA A 42 5.19 7.55 5.34
N VAL A 43 4.76 8.70 4.80
CA VAL A 43 3.47 9.35 5.16
C VAL A 43 2.24 8.63 4.59
N GLY A 44 2.45 7.64 3.71
CA GLY A 44 1.40 6.82 3.09
C GLY A 44 0.64 7.52 1.97
N GLY A 45 -0.17 6.75 1.24
CA GLY A 45 -0.97 7.19 0.09
C GLY A 45 -2.48 7.21 0.33
N ILE A 46 -2.94 6.84 1.53
CA ILE A 46 -4.36 6.82 1.93
C ILE A 46 -4.48 7.43 3.34
N SER A 47 -4.08 8.69 3.48
CA SER A 47 -4.00 9.38 4.77
C SER A 47 -4.83 10.67 4.81
N LYS A 48 -4.91 11.40 3.70
CA LYS A 48 -5.67 12.65 3.58
C LYS A 48 -7.10 12.39 3.07
N PRO A 49 -8.15 12.66 3.87
CA PRO A 49 -9.53 12.60 3.39
C PRO A 49 -9.74 13.52 2.17
N ARG A 50 -10.61 13.12 1.25
CA ARG A 50 -11.02 14.02 0.16
C ARG A 50 -11.80 15.20 0.73
N ASP A 51 -11.39 16.40 0.35
CA ASP A 51 -12.16 17.60 0.66
C ASP A 51 -13.27 17.77 -0.39
N ILE A 52 -14.38 17.06 -0.18
CA ILE A 52 -15.56 17.19 -1.05
C ILE A 52 -16.49 18.24 -0.44
N LYS A 53 -16.81 19.26 -1.24
CA LYS A 53 -17.83 20.26 -0.90
C LYS A 53 -19.19 19.80 -1.40
N PHE A 54 -20.19 19.83 -0.53
CA PHE A 54 -21.59 19.64 -0.90
C PHE A 54 -22.30 21.00 -0.75
N PRO A 55 -23.21 21.37 -1.67
CA PRO A 55 -23.93 22.64 -1.58
C PRO A 55 -24.68 22.75 -0.24
N GLY A 56 -24.37 23.79 0.55
CA GLY A 56 -25.04 24.06 1.82
C GLY A 56 -24.59 23.22 3.02
N LEU A 57 -23.54 22.39 2.89
CA LEU A 57 -23.03 21.58 4.00
C LEU A 57 -22.65 22.43 5.22
N GLU A 58 -22.13 23.63 4.99
CA GLU A 58 -21.76 24.61 6.00
C GLU A 58 -22.93 25.12 6.84
N LYS A 59 -24.16 24.97 6.35
CA LYS A 59 -25.39 25.37 7.06
C LYS A 59 -25.90 24.30 8.01
N PHE A 60 -25.53 23.04 7.80
CA PHE A 60 -26.04 21.92 8.59
C PHE A 60 -25.68 22.09 10.07
N THR A 61 -26.70 22.08 10.91
CA THR A 61 -26.54 22.34 12.35
C THR A 61 -26.17 21.09 13.15
N GLY A 62 -26.38 19.90 12.56
CA GLY A 62 -25.99 18.62 13.13
C GLY A 62 -24.48 18.35 13.02
N LYS A 63 -24.07 17.13 13.38
CA LYS A 63 -22.65 16.74 13.36
C LYS A 63 -22.20 16.32 11.96
N VAL A 64 -21.04 16.80 11.52
CA VAL A 64 -20.40 16.34 10.27
C VAL A 64 -18.99 15.85 10.57
N PHE A 65 -18.68 14.61 10.19
CA PHE A 65 -17.33 14.09 10.33
C PHE A 65 -17.01 13.04 9.27
N HIS A 66 -15.73 12.90 8.94
CA HIS A 66 -15.25 11.91 7.98
C HIS A 66 -14.89 10.61 8.67
N THR A 67 -15.05 9.45 8.01
CA THR A 67 -14.75 8.14 8.62
C THR A 67 -13.30 7.99 9.10
N ALA A 68 -12.38 8.77 8.54
CA ALA A 68 -10.96 8.81 8.95
C ALA A 68 -10.67 9.77 10.12
N ARG A 69 -11.61 10.63 10.47
CA ARG A 69 -11.56 11.60 11.58
C ARG A 69 -12.83 11.43 12.40
N TRP A 70 -13.04 10.19 12.85
CA TRP A 70 -14.26 9.80 13.55
C TRP A 70 -14.45 10.62 14.82
N ASP A 71 -15.64 11.17 15.03
CA ASP A 71 -15.98 11.85 16.27
C ASP A 71 -16.33 10.80 17.33
N HIS A 72 -15.36 10.50 18.20
CA HIS A 72 -15.52 9.53 19.29
C HIS A 72 -16.42 10.03 20.43
N GLN A 73 -16.78 11.31 20.46
CA GLN A 73 -17.67 11.89 21.47
C GLN A 73 -19.14 11.85 21.04
N PHE A 74 -19.41 11.60 19.75
CA PHE A 74 -20.76 11.54 19.23
C PHE A 74 -21.44 10.20 19.53
N ASP A 75 -22.54 10.24 20.30
CA ASP A 75 -23.42 9.10 20.54
C ASP A 75 -24.49 9.00 19.45
N HIS A 76 -24.41 7.95 18.63
CA HIS A 76 -25.31 7.72 17.50
C HIS A 76 -26.60 6.98 17.87
N ARG A 77 -26.74 6.52 19.12
CA ARG A 77 -27.91 5.75 19.56
C ARG A 77 -29.19 6.56 19.45
N GLY A 78 -30.21 6.01 18.81
CA GLY A 78 -31.49 6.67 18.57
C GLY A 78 -31.43 7.87 17.62
N LYS A 79 -30.29 8.13 16.96
CA LYS A 79 -30.11 9.25 16.03
C LYS A 79 -30.38 8.86 14.58
N ARG A 80 -30.71 9.85 13.76
CA ARG A 80 -30.86 9.75 12.30
C ARG A 80 -29.54 10.16 11.64
N LEU A 81 -28.91 9.25 10.91
CA LEU A 81 -27.61 9.49 10.29
C LEU A 81 -27.69 9.37 8.77
N ALA A 82 -26.96 10.23 8.07
CA ALA A 82 -26.62 10.00 6.67
C ALA A 82 -25.20 9.47 6.55
N VAL A 83 -25.00 8.50 5.66
CA VAL A 83 -23.67 8.05 5.24
C VAL A 83 -23.49 8.41 3.76
N ILE A 84 -22.55 9.29 3.46
CA ILE A 84 -22.28 9.70 2.08
C ILE A 84 -21.10 8.90 1.54
N GLY A 85 -21.37 8.08 0.52
CA GLY A 85 -20.38 7.20 -0.10
C GLY A 85 -20.67 5.72 0.16
N ASN A 86 -20.02 4.87 -0.62
CA ASN A 86 -20.32 3.44 -0.66
C ASN A 86 -19.08 2.57 -0.91
N GLY A 87 -17.88 3.10 -0.64
CA GLY A 87 -16.65 2.33 -0.65
C GLY A 87 -16.49 1.45 0.59
N CYS A 88 -15.27 0.93 0.80
CA CYS A 88 -14.95 0.06 1.95
C CYS A 88 -15.33 0.68 3.30
N SER A 89 -15.11 2.00 3.49
CA SER A 89 -15.44 2.69 4.75
C SER A 89 -16.94 2.64 5.05
N ALA A 90 -17.78 2.95 4.06
CA ALA A 90 -19.23 2.93 4.24
C ALA A 90 -19.74 1.51 4.50
N ALA A 91 -19.24 0.52 3.75
CA ALA A 91 -19.59 -0.88 3.94
C ALA A 91 -19.29 -1.38 5.36
N GLN A 92 -18.28 -0.84 6.04
CA GLN A 92 -17.97 -1.18 7.44
C GLN A 92 -18.77 -0.35 8.44
N VAL A 93 -19.00 0.94 8.16
CA VAL A 93 -19.69 1.86 9.08
C VAL A 93 -21.19 1.57 9.15
N VAL A 94 -21.87 1.44 8.01
CA VAL A 94 -23.33 1.27 7.93
C VAL A 94 -23.83 0.12 8.82
N PRO A 95 -23.34 -1.13 8.70
CA PRO A 95 -23.80 -2.23 9.56
C PRO A 95 -23.43 -2.03 11.04
N ALA A 96 -22.40 -1.25 11.35
CA ALA A 96 -22.03 -0.97 12.73
C ALA A 96 -22.98 0.02 13.39
N ILE A 97 -23.28 1.15 12.73
CA ILE A 97 -24.15 2.20 13.29
C ILE A 97 -25.64 1.84 13.22
N ALA A 98 -26.06 1.03 12.24
CA ALA A 98 -27.46 0.67 12.04
C ALA A 98 -28.05 -0.17 13.18
N LYS A 99 -27.21 -0.75 14.04
CA LYS A 99 -27.65 -1.54 15.21
C LYS A 99 -28.36 -0.68 16.24
N ASP A 100 -27.88 0.54 16.45
CA ASP A 100 -28.35 1.40 17.53
C ASP A 100 -28.94 2.73 17.06
N ALA A 101 -28.71 3.13 15.80
CA ALA A 101 -29.31 4.33 15.20
C ALA A 101 -30.82 4.16 14.97
N SER A 102 -31.59 5.24 15.10
CA SER A 102 -33.03 5.22 14.78
C SER A 102 -33.26 5.15 13.27
N PHE A 103 -32.37 5.74 12.47
CA PHE A 103 -32.42 5.69 11.02
C PHE A 103 -31.06 5.92 10.39
N VAL A 104 -30.74 5.20 9.31
CA VAL A 104 -29.52 5.36 8.52
C VAL A 104 -29.88 5.44 7.04
N LYS A 105 -29.65 6.60 6.43
CA LYS A 105 -29.77 6.78 4.97
C LYS A 105 -28.39 6.85 4.33
N GLN A 106 -28.10 5.93 3.41
CA GLN A 106 -26.84 5.92 2.68
C GLN A 106 -27.03 6.48 1.28
N PHE A 107 -26.27 7.51 0.93
CA PHE A 107 -26.21 8.08 -0.42
C PHE A 107 -25.09 7.40 -1.21
N ALA A 108 -25.45 6.61 -2.23
CA ALA A 108 -24.53 5.73 -2.95
C ALA A 108 -24.75 5.79 -4.47
N ARG A 109 -23.91 6.54 -5.20
CA ARG A 109 -24.10 6.77 -6.64
C ARG A 109 -23.68 5.64 -7.57
N SER A 110 -22.72 4.80 -7.19
CA SER A 110 -22.13 3.82 -8.11
C SER A 110 -21.90 2.50 -7.42
N ALA A 111 -22.31 1.38 -8.00
CA ALA A 111 -22.15 0.05 -7.41
C ALA A 111 -20.70 -0.33 -7.04
N GLN A 112 -20.55 -1.42 -6.28
CA GLN A 112 -19.28 -2.05 -5.89
C GLN A 112 -19.38 -3.57 -6.02
N TRP A 113 -18.26 -4.23 -6.29
CA TRP A 113 -18.18 -5.69 -6.25
C TRP A 113 -18.05 -6.19 -4.81
N TYR A 114 -19.08 -6.89 -4.33
CA TYR A 114 -19.12 -7.52 -3.00
C TYR A 114 -18.81 -9.02 -3.08
N HIS A 115 -18.01 -9.51 -2.14
CA HIS A 115 -17.69 -10.93 -1.99
C HIS A 115 -17.84 -11.35 -0.53
N GLU A 116 -18.08 -12.63 -0.32
CA GLU A 116 -17.98 -13.25 1.00
C GLU A 116 -16.65 -12.91 1.67
N ARG A 117 -16.69 -12.52 2.94
CA ARG A 117 -15.50 -12.20 3.73
C ARG A 117 -14.91 -13.47 4.36
N PRO A 118 -13.71 -13.94 3.93
CA PRO A 118 -13.11 -15.16 4.45
C PRO A 118 -12.37 -14.92 5.78
N ASN A 119 -13.08 -14.43 6.80
CA ASN A 119 -12.50 -14.04 8.11
C ASN A 119 -13.08 -14.84 9.27
N ARG A 120 -12.91 -16.18 9.21
CA ARG A 120 -13.33 -17.08 10.29
C ARG A 120 -12.37 -17.03 11.49
N SER A 121 -12.88 -17.41 12.65
CA SER A 121 -12.05 -17.67 13.83
C SER A 121 -11.17 -18.91 13.62
N PHE A 122 -9.93 -18.84 14.08
CA PHE A 122 -9.04 -20.00 14.13
C PHE A 122 -9.42 -20.91 15.30
N THR A 123 -9.51 -22.21 15.03
CA THR A 123 -9.77 -23.26 16.02
C THR A 123 -8.60 -23.43 17.00
N ALA A 124 -8.84 -24.09 18.14
CA ALA A 124 -7.78 -24.41 19.10
C ALA A 124 -6.67 -25.27 18.47
N LEU A 125 -7.03 -26.23 17.61
CA LEU A 125 -6.07 -27.07 16.90
C LEU A 125 -5.20 -26.24 15.95
N GLU A 126 -5.78 -25.33 15.17
CA GLU A 126 -5.00 -24.46 14.29
C GLU A 126 -4.01 -23.58 15.08
N LYS A 127 -4.46 -23.02 16.21
CA LYS A 127 -3.61 -22.26 17.11
C LYS A 127 -2.48 -23.12 17.69
N TRP A 128 -2.77 -24.37 18.04
CA TRP A 128 -1.77 -25.34 18.47
C TRP A 128 -0.75 -25.62 17.36
N CYS A 129 -1.20 -25.86 16.13
CA CYS A 129 -0.32 -26.07 14.98
C CYS A 129 0.57 -24.85 14.72
N PHE A 130 0.04 -23.62 14.82
CA PHE A 130 0.86 -22.41 14.68
C PHE A 130 1.96 -22.30 15.74
N ARG A 131 1.71 -22.82 16.95
CA ARG A 131 2.66 -22.75 18.06
C ARG A 131 3.72 -23.84 18.03
N TYR A 132 3.35 -25.06 17.68
CA TYR A 132 4.20 -26.24 17.89
C TYR A 132 4.66 -26.94 16.62
N ILE A 133 3.98 -26.78 15.48
CA ILE A 133 4.42 -27.40 14.22
C ILE A 133 5.35 -26.42 13.49
N PRO A 134 6.64 -26.75 13.30
CA PRO A 134 7.56 -25.90 12.57
C PRO A 134 7.02 -25.56 11.18
N LEU A 135 7.21 -24.31 10.75
CA LEU A 135 6.83 -23.80 9.43
C LEU A 135 5.32 -23.78 9.13
N TRP A 136 4.42 -24.27 9.99
CA TRP A 136 2.98 -24.31 9.70
C TRP A 136 2.40 -22.91 9.43
N GLN A 137 2.76 -21.93 10.27
CA GLN A 137 2.39 -20.53 10.06
C GLN A 137 2.98 -19.96 8.76
N ARG A 138 4.21 -20.37 8.39
CA ARG A 138 4.86 -19.93 7.14
C ARG A 138 4.17 -20.52 5.91
N TYR A 139 3.75 -21.78 5.97
CA TYR A 139 2.94 -22.41 4.92
C TYR A 139 1.62 -21.66 4.72
N LEU A 140 0.89 -21.35 5.81
CA LEU A 140 -0.34 -20.57 5.71
C LEU A 140 -0.10 -19.19 5.06
N ARG A 141 0.94 -18.47 5.49
CA ARG A 141 1.31 -17.17 4.89
C ARG A 141 1.68 -17.30 3.41
N LEU A 142 2.44 -18.33 3.04
CA LEU A 142 2.82 -18.59 1.65
C LEU A 142 1.59 -18.91 0.79
N ARG A 143 0.68 -19.75 1.28
CA ARG A 143 -0.57 -20.07 0.58
C ARG A 143 -1.41 -18.81 0.35
N LEU A 144 -1.61 -17.99 1.38
CA LEU A 144 -2.33 -16.71 1.26
C LEU A 144 -1.66 -15.77 0.26
N PHE A 145 -0.33 -15.68 0.30
CA PHE A 145 0.44 -14.87 -0.65
C PHE A 145 0.22 -15.35 -2.08
N LEU A 146 0.44 -16.65 -2.36
CA LEU A 146 0.30 -17.21 -3.71
C LEU A 146 -1.13 -17.10 -4.25
N THR A 147 -2.14 -17.29 -3.40
CA THR A 147 -3.55 -17.10 -3.79
C THR A 147 -3.83 -15.65 -4.17
N ASN A 148 -3.39 -14.68 -3.37
CA ASN A 148 -3.59 -13.26 -3.66
C ASN A 148 -2.77 -12.79 -4.87
N ASP A 149 -1.52 -13.26 -5.01
CA ASP A 149 -0.66 -12.93 -6.15
C ASP A 149 -1.22 -13.49 -7.45
N GLY A 150 -1.83 -14.68 -7.42
CA GLY A 150 -2.52 -15.27 -8.56
C GLY A 150 -3.73 -14.49 -9.05
N LEU A 151 -4.30 -13.59 -8.24
CA LEU A 151 -5.44 -12.75 -8.67
C LEU A 151 -5.08 -11.81 -9.81
N VAL A 152 -3.80 -11.47 -10.04
CA VAL A 152 -3.35 -10.69 -11.21
C VAL A 152 -3.95 -11.21 -12.51
N ALA A 153 -4.13 -12.54 -12.62
CA ALA A 153 -4.70 -13.19 -13.79
C ALA A 153 -6.12 -12.71 -14.15
N THR A 154 -6.86 -12.04 -13.26
CA THR A 154 -8.19 -11.44 -13.56
C THR A 154 -8.13 -9.96 -13.92
N TYR A 155 -6.99 -9.28 -13.71
CA TYR A 155 -6.85 -7.82 -13.84
C TYR A 155 -6.19 -7.38 -15.15
N MET A 156 -5.43 -8.27 -15.78
CA MET A 156 -4.73 -7.99 -17.05
C MET A 156 -5.66 -8.17 -18.26
N PRO A 157 -5.34 -7.58 -19.43
CA PRO A 157 -6.08 -7.79 -20.66
C PRO A 157 -5.94 -9.24 -21.19
N GLY A 158 -6.92 -9.66 -21.99
CA GLY A 158 -6.85 -10.87 -22.80
C GLY A 158 -7.93 -11.90 -22.49
N PRO A 159 -8.22 -12.82 -23.44
CA PRO A 159 -9.40 -13.70 -23.36
C PRO A 159 -9.45 -14.58 -22.11
N LYS A 160 -8.29 -15.10 -21.68
CA LYS A 160 -8.20 -15.92 -20.47
C LYS A 160 -8.52 -15.12 -19.21
N ALA A 161 -8.03 -13.89 -19.13
CA ALA A 161 -8.28 -13.02 -17.97
C ALA A 161 -9.74 -12.59 -17.92
N GLU A 162 -10.33 -12.28 -19.08
CA GLU A 162 -11.75 -11.99 -19.24
C GLU A 162 -12.64 -13.14 -18.79
N GLN A 163 -12.35 -14.38 -19.19
CA GLN A 163 -13.11 -15.56 -18.76
C GLN A 163 -13.02 -15.78 -17.24
N LEU A 164 -11.82 -15.69 -16.67
CA LEU A 164 -11.63 -15.83 -15.23
C LEU A 164 -12.34 -14.73 -14.45
N ARG A 165 -12.32 -13.50 -14.98
CA ARG A 165 -12.99 -12.34 -14.41
C ARG A 165 -14.51 -12.48 -14.48
N ALA A 166 -15.06 -12.87 -15.63
CA ALA A 166 -16.49 -13.11 -15.81
C ALA A 166 -17.03 -14.16 -14.83
N LYS A 167 -16.27 -15.24 -14.59
CA LYS A 167 -16.60 -16.22 -13.56
C LYS A 167 -16.61 -15.63 -12.15
N ALA A 168 -15.62 -14.78 -11.83
CA ALA A 168 -15.56 -14.12 -10.53
C ALA A 168 -16.67 -13.07 -10.34
N GLU A 169 -17.05 -12.37 -11.41
CA GLU A 169 -18.18 -11.44 -11.46
C GLU A 169 -19.51 -12.18 -11.26
N GLN A 170 -19.70 -13.32 -11.94
CA GLN A 170 -20.89 -14.16 -11.75
C GLN A 170 -21.02 -14.61 -10.29
N ASN A 171 -19.96 -15.15 -9.69
CA ASN A 171 -19.98 -15.56 -8.29
C ASN A 171 -20.31 -14.38 -7.34
N ALA A 172 -19.82 -13.17 -7.66
CA ALA A 172 -20.11 -11.97 -6.89
C ALA A 172 -21.58 -11.53 -7.06
N CYS A 173 -22.14 -11.61 -8.27
CA CYS A 173 -23.55 -11.36 -8.51
C CYS A 173 -24.43 -12.34 -7.74
N GLU A 174 -24.12 -13.64 -7.80
CA GLU A 174 -24.83 -14.67 -7.04
C GLU A 174 -24.80 -14.39 -5.54
N TYR A 175 -23.64 -13.99 -5.00
CA TYR A 175 -23.51 -13.57 -3.60
C TYR A 175 -24.36 -12.33 -3.28
N ILE A 176 -24.34 -11.30 -4.13
CA ILE A 176 -25.18 -10.10 -3.96
C ILE A 176 -26.66 -10.46 -3.95
N TYR A 177 -27.11 -11.28 -4.91
CA TYR A 177 -28.50 -11.69 -5.01
C TYR A 177 -28.96 -12.53 -3.82
N ALA A 178 -28.09 -13.37 -3.28
CA ALA A 178 -28.37 -14.20 -2.11
C ALA A 178 -28.46 -13.38 -0.81
N GLN A 179 -27.58 -12.39 -0.63
CA GLN A 179 -27.46 -11.67 0.65
C GLN A 179 -28.28 -10.38 0.72
N ALA A 180 -28.46 -9.67 -0.40
CA ALA A 180 -29.10 -8.36 -0.40
C ALA A 180 -30.63 -8.44 -0.65
N PRO A 181 -31.41 -7.49 -0.13
CA PRO A 181 -32.84 -7.38 -0.46
C PRO A 181 -33.05 -7.16 -1.96
N ARG A 182 -34.07 -7.83 -2.53
CA ARG A 182 -34.40 -7.76 -3.97
C ARG A 182 -34.58 -6.34 -4.50
N LYS A 183 -35.11 -5.42 -3.68
CA LYS A 183 -35.30 -4.00 -4.05
C LYS A 183 -33.99 -3.27 -4.41
N TYR A 184 -32.84 -3.73 -3.92
CA TYR A 184 -31.54 -3.08 -4.17
C TYR A 184 -30.66 -3.79 -5.22
N HIS A 185 -31.11 -4.92 -5.78
CA HIS A 185 -30.31 -5.70 -6.73
C HIS A 185 -29.84 -4.87 -7.94
N LYS A 186 -30.71 -4.04 -8.51
CA LYS A 186 -30.39 -3.19 -9.67
C LYS A 186 -29.28 -2.17 -9.39
N VAL A 187 -29.14 -1.71 -8.15
CA VAL A 187 -28.19 -0.65 -7.78
C VAL A 187 -26.91 -1.19 -7.14
N LEU A 188 -26.94 -2.44 -6.69
CA LEU A 188 -25.79 -3.12 -6.07
C LEU A 188 -24.92 -3.86 -7.08
N VAL A 189 -25.49 -4.36 -8.18
CA VAL A 189 -24.75 -5.09 -9.22
C VAL A 189 -24.03 -4.10 -10.14
N PRO A 190 -22.68 -4.15 -10.23
CA PRO A 190 -21.92 -3.24 -11.09
C PRO A 190 -22.08 -3.48 -12.59
N ASP A 191 -21.92 -2.42 -13.36
CA ASP A 191 -21.86 -2.37 -14.83
C ASP A 191 -20.43 -2.22 -15.38
N PHE A 192 -19.43 -2.24 -14.49
CA PHE A 192 -18.01 -2.13 -14.80
C PHE A 192 -17.25 -3.38 -14.36
N PRO A 193 -16.13 -3.73 -15.01
CA PRO A 193 -15.44 -4.99 -14.75
C PRO A 193 -14.84 -5.06 -13.34
N LEU A 194 -14.81 -6.27 -12.79
CA LEU A 194 -14.18 -6.57 -11.51
C LEU A 194 -12.71 -6.21 -11.54
N GLY A 195 -12.29 -5.46 -10.51
CA GLY A 195 -10.93 -4.96 -10.36
C GLY A 195 -10.75 -3.50 -10.80
N CYS A 196 -11.70 -2.90 -11.50
CA CYS A 196 -11.66 -1.46 -11.80
C CYS A 196 -11.79 -0.59 -10.53
N LYS A 197 -12.51 -1.09 -9.53
CA LYS A 197 -12.45 -0.63 -8.15
C LYS A 197 -11.96 -1.77 -7.25
N ARG A 198 -11.38 -1.42 -6.10
CA ARG A 198 -11.02 -2.42 -5.08
C ARG A 198 -12.27 -3.15 -4.61
N ARG A 199 -12.24 -4.48 -4.67
CA ARG A 199 -13.32 -5.36 -4.21
C ARG A 199 -13.63 -5.18 -2.72
N ILE A 200 -14.88 -5.33 -2.34
CA ILE A 200 -15.32 -5.27 -0.95
C ILE A 200 -15.55 -6.70 -0.45
N PHE A 201 -14.84 -7.07 0.60
CA PHE A 201 -15.18 -8.25 1.39
C PHE A 201 -16.25 -7.84 2.40
N ASP A 202 -17.45 -8.36 2.20
CA ASP A 202 -18.68 -7.92 2.86
C ASP A 202 -18.61 -8.11 4.38
N PRO A 203 -18.60 -7.03 5.18
CA PRO A 203 -18.57 -7.11 6.63
C PRO A 203 -19.99 -7.12 7.22
N ASN A 204 -20.93 -7.84 6.57
CA ASN A 204 -22.38 -7.84 6.83
C ASN A 204 -23.10 -6.56 6.36
N TYR A 205 -22.56 -5.88 5.35
CA TYR A 205 -23.20 -4.73 4.74
C TYR A 205 -24.47 -5.13 3.99
N LEU A 206 -24.43 -6.17 3.16
CA LEU A 206 -25.59 -6.59 2.37
C LEU A 206 -26.74 -7.05 3.28
N GLU A 207 -26.41 -7.76 4.37
CA GLU A 207 -27.36 -8.16 5.41
C GLU A 207 -28.03 -6.94 6.08
N SER A 208 -27.24 -5.90 6.41
CA SER A 208 -27.78 -4.69 7.06
C SER A 208 -28.81 -3.93 6.23
N LEU A 209 -28.83 -4.13 4.90
CA LEU A 209 -29.83 -3.52 4.01
C LEU A 209 -31.24 -4.12 4.19
N HIS A 210 -31.37 -5.25 4.89
CA HIS A 210 -32.68 -5.80 5.29
C HIS A 210 -33.25 -5.11 6.52
N PHE A 211 -32.44 -4.35 7.27
CA PHE A 211 -32.92 -3.68 8.48
C PHE A 211 -33.94 -2.61 8.11
N LYS A 212 -35.02 -2.52 8.90
CA LYS A 212 -36.13 -1.57 8.65
C LYS A 212 -35.70 -0.11 8.76
N ASN A 213 -34.63 0.17 9.50
CA ASN A 213 -34.07 1.50 9.73
C ASN A 213 -32.94 1.86 8.75
N VAL A 214 -32.66 1.04 7.72
CA VAL A 214 -31.60 1.30 6.73
C VAL A 214 -32.21 1.54 5.36
N GLU A 215 -31.83 2.67 4.75
CA GLU A 215 -32.21 3.02 3.38
C GLU A 215 -30.96 3.24 2.52
N LEU A 216 -30.82 2.45 1.45
CA LEU A 216 -29.85 2.72 0.39
C LEU A 216 -30.49 3.60 -0.69
N ALA A 217 -30.00 4.83 -0.81
CA ALA A 217 -30.46 5.84 -1.75
C ALA A 217 -29.47 5.98 -2.92
N PRO A 218 -29.81 5.48 -4.13
CA PRO A 218 -28.92 5.47 -5.31
C PRO A 218 -28.92 6.82 -6.04
N VAL A 219 -28.89 7.93 -5.29
CA VAL A 219 -29.10 9.28 -5.81
C VAL A 219 -27.95 10.21 -5.44
N GLY A 220 -27.83 11.34 -6.15
CA GLY A 220 -26.92 12.42 -5.79
C GLY A 220 -27.45 13.24 -4.62
N ILE A 221 -26.64 14.19 -4.17
CA ILE A 221 -27.03 15.21 -3.20
C ILE A 221 -27.25 16.50 -3.98
N GLU A 222 -28.45 17.06 -3.88
CA GLU A 222 -28.81 18.33 -4.50
C GLU A 222 -28.41 19.50 -3.60
N SER A 223 -28.84 19.48 -2.34
CA SER A 223 -28.52 20.50 -1.35
C SER A 223 -28.57 19.96 0.08
N ILE A 224 -27.91 20.68 0.98
CA ILE A 224 -27.93 20.46 2.42
C ILE A 224 -28.39 21.77 3.07
N ASP A 225 -29.28 21.67 4.03
CA ASP A 225 -29.77 22.81 4.80
C ASP A 225 -29.48 22.61 6.30
N GLU A 226 -30.05 23.47 7.15
CA GLU A 226 -29.83 23.45 8.60
C GLU A 226 -30.21 22.12 9.25
N THR A 227 -31.12 21.36 8.62
CA THR A 227 -31.80 20.19 9.20
C THR A 227 -31.44 18.86 8.54
N GLY A 228 -30.95 18.87 7.30
CA GLY A 228 -30.70 17.62 6.60
C GLY A 228 -30.28 17.75 5.14
N ILE A 229 -30.48 16.65 4.40
CA ILE A 229 -30.04 16.48 3.01
C ILE A 229 -31.26 16.32 2.10
N THR A 230 -31.27 17.04 0.98
CA THR A 230 -32.17 16.80 -0.15
C THR A 230 -31.43 16.03 -1.24
N GLY A 231 -31.92 14.84 -1.56
CA GLY A 231 -31.41 14.05 -2.68
C GLY A 231 -31.82 14.63 -4.03
N THR A 232 -31.15 14.24 -5.10
CA THR A 232 -31.53 14.65 -6.49
C THR A 232 -32.87 14.08 -6.96
N ASP A 233 -33.49 13.22 -6.15
CA ASP A 233 -34.86 12.74 -6.29
C ASP A 233 -35.89 13.70 -5.65
N GLY A 234 -35.44 14.81 -5.06
CA GLY A 234 -36.27 15.78 -4.35
C GLY A 234 -36.65 15.33 -2.93
N VAL A 235 -36.17 14.18 -2.46
CA VAL A 235 -36.53 13.65 -1.14
C VAL A 235 -35.65 14.30 -0.08
N LYS A 236 -36.26 15.14 0.77
CA LYS A 236 -35.60 15.70 1.96
C LYS A 236 -35.58 14.68 3.10
N THR A 237 -34.41 14.49 3.69
CA THR A 237 -34.20 13.64 4.87
C THR A 237 -33.56 14.48 5.96
N GLU A 238 -34.26 14.65 7.08
CA GLU A 238 -33.73 15.32 8.25
C GLU A 238 -32.84 14.40 9.09
N LEU A 239 -31.76 14.94 9.63
CA LEU A 239 -30.64 14.16 10.14
C LEU A 239 -30.03 14.84 11.38
N ASP A 240 -29.54 14.03 12.31
CA ASP A 240 -28.74 14.51 13.44
C ASP A 240 -27.25 14.58 13.10
N ALA A 241 -26.79 13.72 12.17
CA ALA A 241 -25.41 13.66 11.75
C ALA A 241 -25.21 13.20 10.29
N ILE A 242 -24.11 13.64 9.70
CA ILE A 242 -23.63 13.26 8.37
C ILE A 242 -22.23 12.66 8.51
N VAL A 243 -22.10 11.39 8.14
CA VAL A 243 -20.83 10.67 8.09
C VAL A 243 -20.31 10.64 6.66
N LEU A 244 -19.17 11.29 6.43
CA LEU A 244 -18.51 11.33 5.13
C LEU A 244 -17.63 10.08 4.96
N ALA A 245 -18.09 9.14 4.13
CA ALA A 245 -17.34 7.97 3.68
C ALA A 245 -16.85 8.19 2.23
N THR A 246 -16.33 9.39 1.97
CA THR A 246 -16.03 9.93 0.63
C THR A 246 -14.65 9.58 0.10
N GLY A 247 -13.85 8.85 0.89
CA GLY A 247 -12.54 8.32 0.51
C GLY A 247 -11.39 9.32 0.72
N PHE A 248 -10.28 9.07 0.02
CA PHE A 248 -9.01 9.75 0.25
C PHE A 248 -8.44 10.36 -1.03
N ASP A 249 -7.60 11.37 -0.85
CA ASP A 249 -6.81 11.96 -1.93
C ASP A 249 -5.54 11.14 -2.13
N VAL A 250 -5.64 10.16 -3.01
CA VAL A 250 -4.62 9.12 -3.24
C VAL A 250 -3.63 9.44 -4.35
N GLN A 251 -3.83 10.57 -5.04
CA GLN A 251 -2.94 11.02 -6.12
C GLN A 251 -2.02 12.16 -5.65
N GLN A 252 -2.42 12.87 -4.59
CA GLN A 252 -1.58 13.86 -3.92
C GLN A 252 -0.63 13.17 -2.95
N PHE A 253 0.45 12.60 -3.48
CA PHE A 253 1.52 12.03 -2.65
C PHE A 253 2.23 13.13 -1.87
N LEU A 254 2.56 12.85 -0.61
CA LEU A 254 3.35 13.71 0.29
C LEU A 254 2.68 15.00 0.76
N VAL A 255 1.53 15.40 0.20
CA VAL A 255 0.83 16.63 0.58
C VAL A 255 0.30 16.54 2.03
N PRO A 256 0.42 17.62 2.85
CA PRO A 256 0.81 18.99 2.50
C PRO A 256 2.31 19.30 2.59
N MET A 257 3.16 18.30 2.84
CA MET A 257 4.60 18.51 2.97
C MET A 257 5.21 18.96 1.65
N GLU A 258 6.00 20.03 1.70
CA GLU A 258 6.71 20.54 0.53
C GLU A 258 8.11 19.91 0.45
N VAL A 259 8.48 19.39 -0.72
CA VAL A 259 9.80 18.76 -0.93
C VAL A 259 10.53 19.45 -2.07
N PHE A 260 11.72 19.96 -1.78
CA PHE A 260 12.58 20.68 -2.71
C PHE A 260 13.90 19.94 -2.91
N GLY A 261 14.18 19.56 -4.15
CA GLY A 261 15.39 18.86 -4.57
C GLY A 261 16.54 19.80 -4.91
N LYS A 262 17.45 19.34 -5.78
CA LYS A 262 18.58 20.15 -6.27
C LYS A 262 18.09 21.47 -6.85
N GLN A 263 18.87 22.52 -6.69
CA GLN A 263 18.59 23.84 -7.28
C GLN A 263 17.19 24.39 -6.94
N GLY A 264 16.59 23.95 -5.84
CA GLY A 264 15.25 24.37 -5.43
C GLY A 264 14.09 23.76 -6.22
N THR A 265 14.32 22.71 -7.04
CA THR A 265 13.26 22.04 -7.80
C THR A 265 12.16 21.51 -6.87
N SER A 266 10.93 21.98 -7.03
CA SER A 266 9.77 21.46 -6.30
C SER A 266 9.35 20.08 -6.83
N LEU A 267 9.18 19.10 -5.94
CA LEU A 267 8.68 17.77 -6.29
C LEU A 267 7.27 17.82 -6.89
N ALA A 268 6.40 18.62 -6.28
CA ALA A 268 5.05 18.84 -6.77
C ALA A 268 5.06 19.50 -8.16
N GLY A 269 5.98 20.46 -8.37
CA GLY A 269 6.19 21.09 -9.69
C GLY A 269 6.64 20.08 -10.75
N GLN A 270 7.68 19.29 -10.46
CA GLN A 270 8.19 18.27 -11.38
C GLN A 270 7.13 17.21 -11.75
N TRP A 271 6.29 16.81 -10.78
CA TRP A 271 5.17 15.90 -11.04
C TRP A 271 4.04 16.55 -11.83
N ALA A 272 3.76 17.83 -11.63
CA ALA A 272 2.78 18.56 -12.44
C ALA A 272 3.21 18.60 -13.92
N GLU A 273 4.48 18.90 -14.18
CA GLU A 273 5.07 18.88 -15.54
C GLU A 273 5.03 17.48 -16.18
N SER A 274 5.13 16.42 -15.37
CA SER A 274 5.06 15.02 -15.80
C SER A 274 3.63 14.48 -15.96
N ARG A 275 2.61 15.35 -15.85
CA ARG A 275 1.17 15.01 -15.84
C ARG A 275 0.78 14.01 -14.75
N GLY A 276 1.47 14.00 -13.61
CA GLY A 276 1.18 13.16 -12.46
C GLY A 276 2.42 12.67 -11.74
N ALA A 277 2.20 12.16 -10.52
CA ALA A 277 3.27 11.63 -9.69
C ALA A 277 3.96 10.44 -10.36
N GLN A 278 5.29 10.41 -10.23
CA GLN A 278 6.15 9.37 -10.76
C GLN A 278 7.39 9.16 -9.89
N ALA A 279 7.86 7.91 -9.83
CA ALA A 279 9.08 7.54 -9.15
C ALA A 279 9.58 6.20 -9.70
N TYR A 280 10.89 6.03 -9.80
CA TYR A 280 11.50 4.75 -10.16
C TYR A 280 11.25 3.74 -9.04
N MET A 281 10.66 2.60 -9.40
CA MET A 281 10.20 1.57 -8.43
C MET A 281 9.30 2.17 -7.35
N GLY A 282 8.57 3.26 -7.67
CA GLY A 282 7.76 4.00 -6.70
C GLY A 282 8.54 4.52 -5.47
N THR A 283 9.87 4.60 -5.56
CA THR A 283 10.78 4.76 -4.43
C THR A 283 11.71 5.96 -4.59
N TYR A 284 12.34 6.12 -5.76
CA TYR A 284 13.33 7.16 -6.02
C TYR A 284 12.85 8.13 -7.09
N VAL A 285 13.20 9.41 -6.95
CA VAL A 285 12.85 10.47 -7.91
C VAL A 285 14.12 11.21 -8.32
N HIS A 286 14.33 11.40 -9.62
CA HIS A 286 15.44 12.18 -10.15
C HIS A 286 15.30 13.65 -9.70
N ASN A 287 16.44 14.33 -9.51
CA ASN A 287 16.58 15.63 -8.86
C ASN A 287 16.39 15.66 -7.34
N PHE A 288 16.15 14.53 -6.68
CA PHE A 288 16.01 14.43 -5.22
C PHE A 288 17.04 13.44 -4.64
N PRO A 289 18.31 13.87 -4.48
CA PRO A 289 19.37 12.99 -3.97
C PRO A 289 19.11 12.53 -2.54
N ASN A 290 19.46 11.29 -2.23
CA ASN A 290 19.28 10.66 -0.91
C ASN A 290 17.83 10.73 -0.36
N PHE A 291 16.86 10.98 -1.24
CA PHE A 291 15.44 10.93 -0.93
C PHE A 291 14.86 9.59 -1.37
N ALA A 292 14.05 8.99 -0.51
CA ALA A 292 13.25 7.83 -0.87
C ALA A 292 11.83 7.96 -0.31
N MET A 293 10.88 7.31 -0.98
CA MET A 293 9.51 7.23 -0.50
C MET A 293 9.06 5.77 -0.39
N LEU A 294 8.34 5.47 0.69
CA LEU A 294 7.59 4.23 0.84
C LEU A 294 6.16 4.46 0.35
N PHE A 295 5.61 3.44 -0.29
CA PHE A 295 4.25 3.46 -0.84
C PHE A 295 4.00 4.65 -1.77
N GLY A 296 5.00 4.97 -2.60
CA GLY A 296 4.94 6.02 -3.60
C GLY A 296 4.15 5.62 -4.86
N PRO A 297 4.24 6.43 -5.93
CA PRO A 297 3.51 6.22 -7.17
C PRO A 297 3.68 4.82 -7.74
N ASN A 298 2.60 4.26 -8.26
CA ASN A 298 2.55 2.96 -8.92
C ASN A 298 3.02 1.75 -8.08
N THR A 299 2.86 1.82 -6.76
CA THR A 299 3.14 0.71 -5.83
C THR A 299 1.89 0.10 -5.22
N PHE A 300 0.70 0.65 -5.50
CA PHE A 300 -0.54 0.18 -4.89
C PHE A 300 -0.89 -1.23 -5.39
N PRO A 301 -0.88 -2.25 -4.51
CA PRO A 301 -1.25 -3.60 -4.88
C PRO A 301 -2.78 -3.74 -4.77
N ALA A 302 -3.48 -3.63 -5.90
CA ALA A 302 -4.94 -3.69 -5.89
C ALA A 302 -5.52 -5.04 -5.40
N HIS A 303 -4.74 -6.11 -5.54
CA HIS A 303 -5.13 -7.49 -5.23
C HIS A 303 -4.17 -8.17 -4.23
N ASN A 304 -3.11 -7.49 -3.75
CA ASN A 304 -2.12 -8.06 -2.84
C ASN A 304 -1.86 -7.11 -1.63
N SER A 305 -0.85 -7.42 -0.83
CA SER A 305 -0.58 -6.77 0.45
C SER A 305 0.27 -5.51 0.30
N VAL A 306 -0.24 -4.39 0.82
CA VAL A 306 0.53 -3.14 0.99
C VAL A 306 1.76 -3.38 1.86
N LEU A 307 1.64 -4.19 2.92
CA LEU A 307 2.76 -4.52 3.79
C LEU A 307 3.89 -5.18 3.01
N PHE A 308 3.58 -6.10 2.11
CA PHE A 308 4.59 -6.76 1.28
C PHE A 308 5.29 -5.75 0.36
N ALA A 309 4.53 -4.90 -0.34
CA ALA A 309 5.11 -3.86 -1.20
C ALA A 309 6.03 -2.90 -0.40
N SER A 310 5.60 -2.49 0.81
CA SER A 310 6.41 -1.68 1.70
C SER A 310 7.67 -2.41 2.19
N GLU A 311 7.58 -3.68 2.57
CA GLU A 311 8.75 -4.49 2.96
C GLU A 311 9.76 -4.62 1.80
N VAL A 312 9.29 -4.81 0.56
CA VAL A 312 10.13 -4.81 -0.63
C VAL A 312 10.86 -3.48 -0.79
N GLN A 313 10.16 -2.35 -0.62
CA GLN A 313 10.77 -1.02 -0.72
C GLN A 313 11.75 -0.75 0.43
N VAL A 314 11.42 -1.13 1.67
CA VAL A 314 12.31 -0.97 2.82
C VAL A 314 13.61 -1.75 2.61
N GLU A 315 13.53 -3.01 2.18
CA GLU A 315 14.72 -3.81 1.88
C GLU A 315 15.51 -3.20 0.72
N TYR A 316 14.81 -2.72 -0.32
CA TYR A 316 15.44 -2.08 -1.46
C TYR A 316 16.21 -0.82 -1.04
N ILE A 317 15.59 0.09 -0.29
CA ILE A 317 16.21 1.31 0.26
C ILE A 317 17.36 0.96 1.20
N ALA A 318 17.19 -0.06 2.04
CA ALA A 318 18.22 -0.50 2.97
C ALA A 318 19.48 -0.93 2.22
N ARG A 319 19.33 -1.69 1.13
CA ARG A 319 20.44 -2.20 0.34
C ARG A 319 21.09 -1.14 -0.56
N THR A 320 20.32 -0.28 -1.20
CA THR A 320 20.85 0.68 -2.20
C THR A 320 21.32 1.98 -1.56
N LEU A 321 20.65 2.45 -0.50
CA LEU A 321 20.92 3.76 0.11
C LEU A 321 21.49 3.64 1.52
N ILE A 322 20.78 3.00 2.45
CA ILE A 322 21.13 3.08 3.89
C ILE A 322 22.45 2.37 4.18
N ALA A 323 22.58 1.09 3.81
CA ALA A 323 23.79 0.33 4.12
C ALA A 323 25.03 0.94 3.44
N PRO A 324 25.01 1.33 2.15
CA PRO A 324 26.14 2.02 1.53
C PRO A 324 26.51 3.36 2.18
N MET A 325 25.54 4.13 2.70
CA MET A 325 25.85 5.37 3.43
C MET A 325 26.43 5.10 4.82
N ILE A 326 25.92 4.11 5.56
CA ILE A 326 26.50 3.70 6.85
C ILE A 326 27.93 3.18 6.67
N ASP A 327 28.16 2.41 5.61
CA ASP A 327 29.49 1.88 5.27
C ASP A 327 30.44 2.96 4.72
N GLN A 328 29.95 4.21 4.56
CA GLN A 328 30.67 5.33 3.95
C GLN A 328 31.17 5.00 2.53
N ARG A 329 30.46 4.12 1.82
CA ARG A 329 30.71 3.81 0.42
C ARG A 329 30.27 4.97 -0.47
N ILE A 330 29.13 5.56 -0.14
CA ILE A 330 28.49 6.61 -0.93
C ILE A 330 28.10 7.78 -0.01
N SER A 331 28.23 8.99 -0.53
CA SER A 331 27.68 10.21 0.10
C SER A 331 26.39 10.66 -0.57
N ARG A 332 26.15 10.20 -1.81
CA ARG A 332 25.02 10.59 -2.64
C ARG A 332 24.54 9.45 -3.51
N LEU A 333 23.22 9.28 -3.58
CA LEU A 333 22.52 8.41 -4.50
C LEU A 333 21.35 9.16 -5.12
N GLU A 334 21.27 9.18 -6.44
CA GLU A 334 20.19 9.81 -7.19
C GLU A 334 19.85 8.94 -8.40
N VAL A 335 18.56 8.68 -8.65
CA VAL A 335 18.16 7.93 -9.86
C VAL A 335 18.35 8.80 -11.11
N ARG A 336 18.79 8.18 -12.21
CA ARG A 336 18.93 8.89 -13.50
C ARG A 336 17.56 9.20 -14.09
N ALA A 337 17.35 10.42 -14.57
CA ALA A 337 16.08 10.86 -15.17
C ALA A 337 15.62 9.94 -16.32
N GLY A 338 16.52 9.55 -17.22
CA GLY A 338 16.20 8.64 -18.32
C GLY A 338 15.83 7.22 -17.88
N VAL A 339 16.29 6.77 -16.70
CA VAL A 339 15.93 5.46 -16.13
C VAL A 339 14.55 5.52 -15.50
N GLU A 340 14.26 6.55 -14.70
CA GLU A 340 12.94 6.80 -14.15
C GLU A 340 11.89 6.92 -15.26
N ASN A 341 12.10 7.81 -16.23
CA ASN A 341 11.14 8.05 -17.30
C ASN A 341 10.87 6.80 -18.12
N ARG A 342 11.90 6.01 -18.45
CA ARG A 342 11.73 4.74 -19.18
C ARG A 342 10.93 3.73 -18.35
N TRP A 343 11.28 3.56 -17.08
CA TRP A 343 10.59 2.61 -16.20
C TRP A 343 9.11 2.97 -16.08
N VAL A 344 8.81 4.24 -15.84
CA VAL A 344 7.42 4.71 -15.69
C VAL A 344 6.65 4.60 -17.00
N ASN A 345 7.24 4.98 -18.15
CA ASN A 345 6.56 4.86 -19.44
C ASN A 345 6.26 3.40 -19.83
N ASN A 346 7.17 2.47 -19.54
CA ASN A 346 6.92 1.05 -19.71
C ASN A 346 5.75 0.60 -18.83
N LEU A 347 5.72 1.03 -17.58
CA LEU A 347 4.65 0.71 -16.66
C LEU A 347 3.28 1.26 -17.11
N GLN A 348 3.26 2.50 -17.60
CA GLN A 348 2.04 3.07 -18.19
C GLN A 348 1.58 2.26 -19.40
N SER A 349 2.49 1.69 -20.20
CA SER A 349 2.12 0.79 -21.30
C SER A 349 1.52 -0.53 -20.80
N GLU A 350 1.98 -1.07 -19.67
CA GLU A 350 1.43 -2.29 -19.06
C GLU A 350 0.05 -2.06 -18.44
N LEU A 351 -0.22 -0.85 -17.93
CA LEU A 351 -1.51 -0.47 -17.38
C LEU A 351 -2.61 -0.32 -18.44
N ARG A 352 -2.23 0.02 -19.69
CA ARG A 352 -3.17 0.17 -20.81
C ARG A 352 -3.93 -1.13 -21.06
N GLY A 353 -5.26 -1.02 -21.13
CA GLY A 353 -6.15 -2.16 -21.37
C GLY A 353 -6.34 -3.08 -20.16
N SER A 354 -5.67 -2.82 -19.04
CA SER A 354 -5.98 -3.49 -17.77
C SER A 354 -7.30 -2.98 -17.19
N VAL A 355 -7.86 -3.72 -16.24
CA VAL A 355 -9.07 -3.28 -15.52
C VAL A 355 -8.85 -1.99 -14.72
N PHE A 356 -7.60 -1.62 -14.43
CA PHE A 356 -7.29 -0.37 -13.74
C PHE A 356 -7.60 0.88 -14.59
N GLU A 357 -7.70 0.71 -15.91
CA GLU A 357 -8.00 1.78 -16.88
C GLU A 357 -9.29 1.54 -17.67
N SER A 358 -10.17 0.64 -17.21
CA SER A 358 -11.40 0.26 -17.93
C SER A 358 -12.57 1.24 -17.80
N GLY A 359 -12.30 2.54 -17.67
CA GLY A 359 -13.32 3.60 -17.76
C GLY A 359 -14.30 3.74 -16.59
N CYS A 360 -14.17 3.01 -15.48
CA CYS A 360 -14.99 3.26 -14.31
C CYS A 360 -14.47 4.46 -13.49
N SER A 361 -15.36 5.09 -12.70
CA SER A 361 -14.93 6.09 -11.71
C SER A 361 -14.08 5.42 -10.64
N ASN A 362 -12.76 5.58 -10.74
CA ASN A 362 -11.80 5.08 -9.77
C ASN A 362 -10.88 6.22 -9.30
N TRP A 363 -10.04 5.91 -8.33
CA TRP A 363 -9.13 6.86 -7.74
C TRP A 363 -7.69 6.71 -8.24
N TYR A 364 -7.44 5.76 -9.14
CA TYR A 364 -6.12 5.48 -9.71
C TYR A 364 -5.71 6.51 -10.77
N ILE A 365 -6.67 7.00 -11.55
CA ILE A 365 -6.47 7.82 -12.75
C ILE A 365 -6.69 9.31 -12.44
N ASN A 366 -5.71 10.15 -12.79
CA ASN A 366 -5.79 11.59 -12.58
C ASN A 366 -6.54 12.34 -13.69
N GLN A 367 -6.70 13.65 -13.53
CA GLN A 367 -7.37 14.51 -14.51
C GLN A 367 -6.74 14.50 -15.92
N HIS A 368 -5.49 14.05 -16.06
CA HIS A 368 -4.78 13.91 -17.33
C HIS A 368 -4.83 12.48 -17.89
N GLY A 369 -5.67 11.60 -17.32
CA GLY A 369 -5.82 10.22 -17.74
C GLY A 369 -4.65 9.31 -17.37
N ARG A 370 -3.75 9.75 -16.47
CA ARG A 370 -2.58 8.96 -16.05
C ARG A 370 -2.88 8.18 -14.78
N ASN A 371 -2.53 6.89 -14.76
CA ASN A 371 -2.61 6.06 -13.56
C ASN A 371 -1.30 6.15 -12.76
N SER A 372 -1.31 6.91 -11.66
CA SER A 372 -0.15 7.09 -10.77
C SER A 372 -0.20 6.21 -9.52
N ALA A 373 -1.19 5.33 -9.38
CA ALA A 373 -1.41 4.57 -8.15
C ALA A 373 -1.08 3.08 -8.31
N SER A 374 -1.62 2.44 -9.34
CA SER A 374 -1.63 0.98 -9.46
C SER A 374 -0.30 0.40 -9.91
N TRP A 375 0.03 -0.77 -9.36
CA TRP A 375 1.02 -1.69 -9.90
C TRP A 375 0.30 -2.75 -10.78
N PRO A 376 0.62 -2.86 -12.09
CA PRO A 376 -0.04 -3.78 -13.04
C PRO A 376 0.54 -5.21 -13.04
N GLY A 377 1.30 -5.60 -12.02
CA GLY A 377 2.00 -6.89 -12.00
C GLY A 377 1.74 -7.71 -10.74
N TYR A 378 2.41 -8.86 -10.69
CA TYR A 378 2.51 -9.67 -9.48
C TYR A 378 3.35 -8.94 -8.43
N ALA A 379 3.03 -9.14 -7.16
CA ALA A 379 3.89 -8.69 -6.07
C ALA A 379 5.24 -9.44 -6.11
N SER A 380 5.23 -10.72 -6.50
CA SER A 380 6.47 -11.48 -6.71
C SER A 380 7.36 -10.91 -7.81
N THR A 381 6.79 -10.37 -8.90
CA THR A 381 7.58 -9.69 -9.92
C THR A 381 8.12 -8.37 -9.40
N TYR A 382 7.33 -7.57 -8.66
CA TYR A 382 7.82 -6.34 -8.02
C TYR A 382 9.01 -6.60 -7.08
N TRP A 383 8.91 -7.64 -6.24
CA TRP A 383 10.03 -8.10 -5.42
C TRP A 383 11.24 -8.48 -6.28
N ARG A 384 11.07 -9.35 -7.29
CA ARG A 384 12.17 -9.78 -8.16
C ARG A 384 12.84 -8.60 -8.88
N GLU A 385 12.08 -7.63 -9.37
CA GLU A 385 12.61 -6.43 -10.02
C GLU A 385 13.50 -5.64 -9.08
N SER A 386 13.16 -5.55 -7.79
CA SER A 386 14.00 -4.85 -6.81
C SER A 386 15.38 -5.48 -6.65
N TRP A 387 15.52 -6.80 -6.82
CA TRP A 387 16.78 -7.55 -6.71
C TRP A 387 17.68 -7.51 -7.94
N LYS A 388 17.22 -6.95 -9.07
CA LYS A 388 18.06 -6.84 -10.27
C LYS A 388 19.28 -5.95 -10.03
N SER A 389 20.29 -6.11 -10.90
CA SER A 389 21.48 -5.27 -10.88
C SER A 389 21.11 -3.80 -10.98
N GLN A 390 21.73 -2.98 -10.14
CA GLN A 390 21.53 -1.54 -10.08
C GLN A 390 22.59 -0.76 -10.88
N ALA A 391 23.39 -1.47 -11.67
CA ALA A 391 24.40 -0.88 -12.53
C ALA A 391 23.73 0.08 -13.53
N GLY A 392 24.21 1.33 -13.56
CA GLY A 392 23.67 2.37 -14.46
C GLY A 392 22.32 2.97 -14.04
N VAL A 393 21.69 2.50 -12.96
CA VAL A 393 20.40 3.05 -12.46
C VAL A 393 20.59 4.39 -11.76
N PHE A 394 21.68 4.52 -10.99
CA PHE A 394 21.94 5.67 -10.13
C PHE A 394 23.15 6.48 -10.57
N HIS A 395 23.12 7.78 -10.30
CA HIS A 395 24.30 8.60 -10.07
C HIS A 395 24.75 8.40 -8.62
N ILE A 396 26.00 8.01 -8.43
CA ILE A 396 26.56 7.70 -7.12
C ILE A 396 27.80 8.56 -6.92
N ALA A 397 27.86 9.31 -5.82
CA ALA A 397 29.10 9.94 -5.37
C ALA A 397 29.77 9.03 -4.34
N ALA A 398 30.96 8.52 -4.66
CA ALA A 398 31.76 7.71 -3.76
C ALA A 398 32.29 8.56 -2.59
N GLN A 399 32.45 7.95 -1.41
CA GLN A 399 32.91 8.65 -0.22
C GLN A 399 34.26 8.13 0.32
N SER A 400 34.38 6.84 0.64
CA SER A 400 35.61 6.25 1.20
C SER A 400 36.06 5.02 0.43
N ASN A 401 37.37 4.88 0.21
CA ASN A 401 37.97 3.66 -0.33
C ASN A 401 38.00 2.51 0.70
N TRP A 402 37.81 2.81 1.99
CA TRP A 402 37.83 1.84 3.09
C TRP A 402 36.44 1.24 3.40
N TRP A 403 35.45 1.49 2.56
CA TRP A 403 34.07 1.07 2.79
C TRP A 403 33.92 -0.44 3.04
N MET A 404 34.81 -1.27 2.47
CA MET A 404 34.83 -2.73 2.72
C MET A 404 35.14 -3.05 4.19
N LEU A 405 36.08 -2.34 4.81
CA LEU A 405 36.38 -2.51 6.24
C LEU A 405 35.21 -2.04 7.11
N ASN A 406 34.55 -0.95 6.74
CA ASN A 406 33.36 -0.47 7.44
C ASN A 406 32.20 -1.46 7.34
N THR A 407 32.01 -2.07 6.17
CA THR A 407 31.02 -3.13 5.95
C THR A 407 31.29 -4.32 6.88
N LEU A 408 32.55 -4.80 6.93
CA LEU A 408 32.95 -5.90 7.81
C LEU A 408 32.72 -5.54 9.29
N ARG A 409 33.13 -4.33 9.71
CA ARG A 409 32.90 -3.83 11.08
C ARG A 409 31.42 -3.79 11.43
N ARG A 410 30.56 -3.33 10.52
CA ARG A 410 29.11 -3.32 10.70
C ARG A 410 28.59 -4.73 10.87
N TRP A 411 28.96 -5.66 9.98
CA TRP A 411 28.53 -7.05 10.07
C TRP A 411 28.92 -7.68 11.40
N ILE A 412 30.17 -7.50 11.84
CA ILE A 412 30.67 -7.97 13.15
C ILE A 412 29.78 -7.47 14.31
N ARG A 413 29.33 -6.22 14.26
CA ARG A 413 28.51 -5.61 15.32
C ARG A 413 27.04 -5.99 15.27
N THR A 414 26.46 -6.15 14.07
CA THR A 414 25.01 -6.30 13.90
C THR A 414 24.55 -7.75 13.74
N THR A 415 25.45 -8.66 13.40
CA THR A 415 25.10 -10.07 13.22
C THR A 415 24.93 -10.73 14.57
N ARG A 416 23.82 -11.46 14.73
CA ARG A 416 23.53 -12.22 15.94
C ARG A 416 24.62 -13.26 16.23
N LYS A 417 24.98 -13.44 17.50
CA LYS A 417 26.05 -14.38 17.93
C LYS A 417 25.74 -15.81 17.48
N GLU A 418 24.46 -16.18 17.48
CA GLU A 418 23.96 -17.48 17.04
C GLU A 418 24.25 -17.73 15.55
N SER A 419 24.20 -16.69 14.71
CA SER A 419 24.52 -16.80 13.29
C SER A 419 26.02 -17.06 13.07
N TYR A 420 26.89 -16.48 13.92
CA TYR A 420 28.32 -16.79 13.89
C TYR A 420 28.59 -18.24 14.29
N LEU A 421 27.87 -18.75 15.30
CA LEU A 421 27.96 -20.14 15.70
C LEU A 421 27.54 -21.08 14.55
N LEU A 422 26.42 -20.77 13.89
CA LEU A 422 25.94 -21.56 12.76
C LEU A 422 26.92 -21.54 11.58
N MET A 423 27.51 -20.38 11.28
CA MET A 423 28.53 -20.24 10.25
C MET A 423 29.81 -21.00 10.62
N ALA A 424 30.27 -20.91 11.87
CA ALA A 424 31.42 -21.65 12.36
C ALA A 424 31.19 -23.17 12.30
N LEU A 425 30.00 -23.64 12.70
CA LEU A 425 29.61 -25.04 12.59
C LEU A 425 29.53 -25.50 11.13
N THR A 426 29.05 -24.64 10.23
CA THR A 426 28.98 -24.93 8.79
C THR A 426 30.38 -25.03 8.18
N ILE A 427 31.28 -24.09 8.51
CA ILE A 427 32.68 -24.10 8.08
C ILE A 427 33.41 -25.31 8.66
N ALA A 428 33.24 -25.61 9.95
CA ALA A 428 33.81 -26.78 10.60
C ALA A 428 33.29 -28.09 9.97
N GLY A 429 32.00 -28.17 9.63
CA GLY A 429 31.42 -29.31 8.93
C GLY A 429 31.94 -29.47 7.50
N LEU A 430 32.15 -28.36 6.77
CA LEU A 430 32.77 -28.39 5.44
C LEU A 430 34.25 -28.79 5.50
N TRP A 431 34.97 -28.33 6.52
CA TRP A 431 36.37 -28.66 6.78
C TRP A 431 36.53 -30.13 7.20
N TRP A 432 35.70 -30.62 8.13
CA TRP A 432 35.62 -32.04 8.50
C TRP A 432 35.34 -32.91 7.26
N LYS A 433 34.35 -32.54 6.42
CA LYS A 433 34.01 -33.30 5.22
C LYS A 433 35.14 -33.33 4.19
N ARG A 434 35.93 -32.25 4.11
CA ARG A 434 37.14 -32.19 3.28
C ARG A 434 38.23 -33.11 3.84
N ASP A 435 38.50 -33.07 5.15
CA ASP A 435 39.52 -33.91 5.77
C ASP A 435 39.15 -35.40 5.78
N HIS A 436 37.88 -35.76 5.95
CA HIS A 436 37.43 -37.15 5.79
C HIS A 436 37.56 -37.67 4.36
N ARG A 437 37.43 -36.82 3.33
CA ARG A 437 37.72 -37.20 1.94
C ARG A 437 39.22 -37.44 1.73
N VAL A 438 40.06 -36.64 2.36
CA VAL A 438 41.52 -36.83 2.34
C VAL A 438 41.92 -38.12 3.08
N TRP A 439 41.32 -38.38 4.24
CA TRP A 439 41.57 -39.58 5.05
C TRP A 439 41.06 -40.88 4.40
N SER A 440 39.87 -40.85 3.80
CA SER A 440 39.34 -42.00 3.05
C SER A 440 40.13 -42.30 1.78
N GLY A 441 40.64 -41.26 1.09
CA GLY A 441 41.60 -41.42 0.00
C GLY A 441 42.94 -42.02 0.46
N PHE A 442 43.43 -41.62 1.64
CA PHE A 442 44.62 -42.22 2.25
C PHE A 442 44.40 -43.69 2.64
N GLN A 443 43.23 -44.05 3.19
CA GLN A 443 42.88 -45.44 3.51
C GLN A 443 42.76 -46.32 2.26
N GLN A 444 42.14 -45.83 1.18
CA GLN A 444 42.07 -46.56 -0.09
C GLN A 444 43.44 -46.71 -0.75
N GLY A 445 44.29 -45.68 -0.67
CA GLY A 445 45.68 -45.76 -1.15
C GLY A 445 46.55 -46.70 -0.32
N PHE A 446 46.33 -46.78 1.00
CA PHE A 446 47.04 -47.71 1.87
C PHE A 446 46.57 -49.16 1.65
N GLN A 447 45.27 -49.38 1.43
CA GLN A 447 44.73 -50.71 1.09
C GLN A 447 45.19 -51.20 -0.29
N SER A 448 45.35 -50.32 -1.28
CA SER A 448 45.90 -50.70 -2.59
C SER A 448 47.40 -51.01 -2.54
N LEU A 449 48.16 -50.29 -1.71
CA LEU A 449 49.57 -50.60 -1.43
C LEU A 449 49.74 -51.94 -0.69
N CYS A 450 48.88 -52.25 0.28
CA CYS A 450 48.92 -53.54 0.98
C CYS A 450 48.42 -54.72 0.13
N ALA A 451 47.59 -54.49 -0.88
CA ALA A 451 47.12 -55.53 -1.81
C ALA A 451 48.18 -55.93 -2.85
N GLY A 452 49.25 -55.16 -3.03
CA GLY A 452 50.39 -55.48 -3.90
C GLY A 452 51.50 -56.32 -3.24
N TRP A 453 51.29 -56.77 -1.99
CA TRP A 453 52.25 -57.55 -1.19
C TRP A 453 51.68 -58.93 -0.77
N LYS A 454 50.92 -59.57 -1.64
CA LYS A 454 50.48 -60.97 -1.49
C LYS A 454 50.71 -61.76 -2.76
#